data_AF-A0ABD3XEJ1-F1
#
_entry.id   AF-A0ABD3XEJ1-F1
#
_cell.length_a   1.000
_cell.length_b   1.000
_cell.length_c   1.000
_cell.angle_alpha   90.00
_cell.angle_beta   90.00
_cell.angle_gamma   90.00
#
_symmetry.space_group_name_H-M   'P 1'
#
loop_
_entity.id
_entity.type
_entity.pdbx_description
1 polymer ?
#
loop_
_entity_poly.entity_id
_entity_poly.type
_entity_poly.pdbx_seq_one_letter_code
_entity_poly.pdbx_strand_id
1 'polypeptide(L)'
;SMMIRTLPFPVSLLKFKQYGHSVDFPPSKLKQGCGEHCLYVLDRLTDEALKSTHFRWERPDYPEEEMEEETVVEDDAELTLNKVEESPFPGAGEEEFEEEEQILDLEGLKRLNLSKNQESSKPEEILESKTDAADWRLEVERVLPQLKVTIRTDNKDWRVHVEQMHSHKDGIETSLIETKTYLDKLHEEITRTLEKISSREKYINNQLEHLLGEFRGTQDNLAETKERYRQASGGVTERSRQLADVTEELEKVKQEMEDRGSSMTDGAPLVKIKQANQQLKKETTQMDIRIGVVEHILLQAKLKDKATQNKQVHTAATEDPMDLKF
;
A
#
# COMPACT_ATOMS: atom_id res chain seq x y z
N SER A 1 -27.71 14.80 -3.29
CA SER A 1 -27.66 15.42 -4.63
C SER A 1 -28.44 16.75 -4.71
N MET A 2 -28.36 17.63 -3.70
CA MET A 2 -29.27 18.79 -3.67
C MET A 2 -28.74 20.03 -2.92
N MET A 3 -27.46 20.36 -3.04
CA MET A 3 -26.92 21.62 -2.47
C MET A 3 -26.02 22.43 -3.42
N ILE A 4 -25.98 22.10 -4.72
CA ILE A 4 -25.09 22.82 -5.68
C ILE A 4 -25.88 23.17 -6.95
N ARG A 5 -27.05 23.79 -6.81
CA ARG A 5 -27.80 24.33 -7.97
C ARG A 5 -28.06 25.83 -7.92
N THR A 6 -27.54 26.54 -6.92
CA THR A 6 -27.95 27.94 -6.65
C THR A 6 -26.78 28.86 -6.30
N LEU A 7 -25.65 28.73 -6.98
CA LEU A 7 -24.69 29.83 -7.09
C LEU A 7 -24.55 30.22 -8.56
N PRO A 8 -24.91 31.46 -8.95
CA PRO A 8 -24.74 31.90 -10.32
C PRO A 8 -23.24 31.90 -10.65
N PHE A 9 -22.84 31.01 -11.57
CA PHE A 9 -21.49 30.88 -12.14
C PHE A 9 -20.73 32.20 -12.45
N PRO A 10 -21.36 33.34 -12.80
CA PRO A 10 -20.63 34.61 -12.91
C PRO A 10 -20.04 35.13 -11.58
N VAL A 11 -20.63 34.81 -10.43
CA VAL A 11 -20.18 35.29 -9.11
C VAL A 11 -18.94 34.54 -8.63
N SER A 12 -18.82 33.25 -8.94
CA SER A 12 -17.63 32.46 -8.62
C SER A 12 -16.40 32.93 -9.40
N LEU A 13 -16.54 33.30 -10.68
CA LEU A 13 -15.45 33.90 -11.48
C LEU A 13 -14.99 35.28 -10.98
N LEU A 14 -15.92 36.11 -10.50
CA LEU A 14 -15.61 37.43 -9.93
C LEU A 14 -14.85 37.30 -8.60
N LYS A 15 -15.28 36.41 -7.71
CA LYS A 15 -14.53 36.08 -6.49
C LYS A 15 -13.17 35.49 -6.81
N PHE A 16 -13.08 34.61 -7.82
CA PHE A 16 -11.82 34.01 -8.27
C PHE A 16 -10.79 35.05 -8.75
N LYS A 17 -11.24 36.09 -9.47
CA LYS A 17 -10.37 37.21 -9.87
C LYS A 17 -9.96 38.10 -8.69
N GLN A 18 -10.79 38.24 -7.66
CA GLN A 18 -10.45 38.99 -6.44
C GLN A 18 -9.31 38.33 -5.65
N TYR A 19 -9.20 37.01 -5.68
CA TYR A 19 -8.11 36.25 -5.05
C TYR A 19 -6.82 36.18 -5.92
N GLY A 20 -6.74 36.96 -7.00
CA GLY A 20 -5.50 37.14 -7.79
C GLY A 20 -5.19 36.02 -8.80
N HIS A 21 -6.11 35.10 -9.05
CA HIS A 21 -5.91 34.02 -10.02
C HIS A 21 -6.44 34.40 -11.41
N SER A 22 -5.58 34.29 -12.43
CA SER A 22 -5.95 34.56 -13.83
C SER A 22 -6.73 33.39 -14.41
N VAL A 23 -7.85 33.70 -15.08
CA VAL A 23 -8.71 32.70 -15.75
C VAL A 23 -8.75 33.04 -17.24
N ASP A 24 -8.05 32.26 -18.05
CA ASP A 24 -8.00 32.41 -19.51
C ASP A 24 -9.00 31.48 -20.21
N PHE A 25 -10.29 31.58 -19.85
CA PHE A 25 -11.36 30.94 -20.60
C PHE A 25 -12.71 31.65 -20.41
N PRO A 26 -13.60 31.61 -21.42
CA PRO A 26 -14.88 32.31 -21.36
C PRO A 26 -15.86 31.65 -20.38
N PRO A 27 -16.73 32.43 -19.69
CA PRO A 27 -17.69 31.93 -18.68
C PRO A 27 -18.65 30.87 -19.21
N SER A 28 -18.88 30.81 -20.53
CA SER A 28 -19.71 29.82 -21.20
C SER A 28 -19.25 28.38 -20.94
N LYS A 29 -17.95 28.16 -20.69
CA LYS A 29 -17.37 26.84 -20.43
C LYS A 29 -17.68 26.29 -19.02
N LEU A 30 -18.01 27.16 -18.06
CA LEU A 30 -18.41 26.76 -16.70
C LEU A 30 -19.91 26.41 -16.60
N LYS A 31 -20.72 26.85 -17.57
CA LYS A 31 -22.18 26.64 -17.57
C LYS A 31 -22.57 25.16 -17.67
N GLN A 32 -21.68 24.31 -18.19
CA GLN A 32 -21.91 22.88 -18.34
C GLN A 32 -21.82 22.13 -16.99
N GLY A 33 -21.23 22.74 -15.95
CA GLY A 33 -21.16 22.17 -14.60
C GLY A 33 -20.26 20.95 -14.46
N CYS A 34 -19.59 20.52 -15.54
CA CYS A 34 -18.64 19.41 -15.56
C CYS A 34 -17.52 19.69 -16.57
N GLY A 35 -16.34 19.14 -16.32
CA GLY A 35 -15.16 19.31 -17.17
C GLY A 35 -13.96 19.92 -16.44
N GLU A 36 -12.80 19.88 -17.09
CA GLU A 36 -11.50 20.28 -16.55
C GLU A 36 -11.51 21.72 -15.99
N HIS A 37 -12.18 22.64 -16.67
CA HIS A 37 -12.23 24.05 -16.25
C HIS A 37 -13.10 24.27 -15.00
N CYS A 38 -14.14 23.45 -14.80
CA CYS A 38 -14.95 23.47 -13.58
C CYS A 38 -14.18 22.88 -12.40
N LEU A 39 -13.45 21.78 -12.63
CA LEU A 39 -12.60 21.14 -11.62
C LEU A 39 -11.45 22.05 -11.20
N TYR A 40 -10.79 22.70 -12.16
CA TYR A 40 -9.70 23.64 -11.88
C TYR A 40 -10.13 24.81 -10.99
N VAL A 41 -11.31 25.39 -11.26
CA VAL A 41 -11.86 26.47 -10.43
C VAL A 41 -12.24 25.97 -9.04
N LEU A 42 -12.82 24.76 -8.95
CA LEU A 42 -13.22 24.19 -7.68
C LEU A 42 -12.01 23.86 -6.80
N ASP A 43 -10.99 23.19 -7.35
CA ASP A 43 -9.75 22.81 -6.69
C ASP A 43 -9.03 24.02 -6.06
N ARG A 44 -8.93 25.11 -6.83
CA ARG A 44 -8.33 26.36 -6.36
C ARG A 44 -9.16 27.08 -5.30
N LEU A 45 -10.49 27.05 -5.41
CA LEU A 45 -11.35 27.62 -4.37
C LEU A 45 -11.33 26.77 -3.10
N THR A 46 -11.21 25.46 -3.22
CA THR A 46 -11.05 24.56 -2.06
C THR A 46 -9.70 24.76 -1.39
N ASP A 47 -8.60 24.93 -2.15
CA ASP A 47 -7.28 25.27 -1.58
C ASP A 47 -7.33 26.56 -0.75
N GLU A 48 -8.01 27.60 -1.25
CA GLU A 48 -8.11 28.89 -0.56
C GLU A 48 -9.08 28.83 0.64
N ALA A 49 -10.15 28.03 0.53
CA ALA A 49 -11.03 27.72 1.65
C ALA A 49 -10.28 26.95 2.76
N LEU A 50 -9.42 26.00 2.39
CA LEU A 50 -8.60 25.23 3.34
C LEU A 50 -7.54 26.10 4.02
N LYS A 51 -6.97 27.09 3.31
CA LYS A 51 -6.07 28.09 3.91
C LYS A 51 -6.79 29.00 4.89
N SER A 52 -7.97 29.53 4.54
CA SER A 52 -8.74 30.42 5.42
C SER A 52 -9.31 29.70 6.66
N THR A 53 -9.54 28.40 6.57
CA THR A 53 -9.95 27.55 7.70
C THR A 53 -8.78 26.96 8.49
N HIS A 54 -7.53 27.29 8.13
CA HIS A 54 -6.30 26.74 8.73
C HIS A 54 -6.31 25.21 8.87
N PHE A 55 -6.86 24.53 7.86
CA PHE A 55 -7.01 23.08 7.88
C PHE A 55 -5.63 22.39 7.90
N ARG A 56 -5.43 21.46 8.84
CA ARG A 56 -4.26 20.59 8.91
C ARG A 56 -4.68 19.16 8.61
N TRP A 57 -3.92 18.50 7.74
CA TRP A 57 -4.07 17.08 7.48
C TRP A 57 -3.69 16.30 8.73
N GLU A 58 -4.69 15.72 9.38
CA GLU A 58 -4.51 14.75 10.46
C GLU A 58 -3.98 13.43 9.85
N ARG A 59 -3.03 12.77 10.52
CA ARG A 59 -2.50 11.50 10.01
C ARG A 59 -3.63 10.46 10.04
N PRO A 60 -3.85 9.69 8.95
CA PRO A 60 -4.82 8.62 8.95
C PRO A 60 -4.53 7.64 10.08
N ASP A 61 -5.53 7.39 10.92
CA ASP A 61 -5.45 6.41 12.00
C ASP A 61 -5.71 5.01 11.40
N TYR A 62 -4.67 4.19 11.32
CA TYR A 62 -4.76 2.82 10.83
C TYR A 62 -5.04 1.91 12.02
N PRO A 63 -6.13 1.11 12.03
CA PRO A 63 -6.37 0.17 13.10
C PRO A 63 -5.22 -0.85 13.17
N GLU A 64 -4.58 -0.96 14.33
CA GLU A 64 -3.51 -1.93 14.58
C GLU A 64 -4.08 -3.35 14.52
N GLU A 65 -3.56 -4.16 13.59
CA GLU A 65 -3.72 -5.62 13.64
C GLU A 65 -2.98 -6.14 14.89
N GLU A 66 -3.69 -6.85 15.76
CA GLU A 66 -3.13 -7.49 16.97
C GLU A 66 -1.97 -8.42 16.59
N MET A 67 -0.74 -7.91 16.66
CA MET A 67 0.46 -8.75 16.67
C MET A 67 0.65 -9.26 18.10
N GLU A 68 0.56 -10.57 18.26
CA GLU A 68 0.77 -11.28 19.53
C GLU A 68 2.07 -10.82 20.22
N GLU A 69 1.94 -10.45 21.49
CA GLU A 69 2.98 -9.89 22.36
C GLU A 69 4.21 -10.81 22.48
N GLU A 70 5.40 -10.29 22.14
CA GLU A 70 6.68 -10.83 22.60
C GLU A 70 7.27 -9.89 23.67
N THR A 71 7.30 -10.40 24.90
CA THR A 71 7.95 -9.91 26.14
C THR A 71 9.34 -9.26 25.90
N VAL A 72 9.89 -8.30 26.67
CA VAL A 72 10.18 -8.30 28.12
C VAL A 72 10.67 -6.90 28.62
N VAL A 73 10.39 -6.63 29.91
CA VAL A 73 11.06 -5.80 30.97
C VAL A 73 11.26 -4.26 30.90
N GLU A 74 10.59 -3.63 31.86
CA GLU A 74 10.85 -2.45 32.72
C GLU A 74 12.21 -1.71 32.64
N ASP A 75 12.14 -0.38 32.57
CA ASP A 75 12.99 0.51 33.38
C ASP A 75 12.17 1.72 33.88
N ASP A 76 12.42 2.09 35.12
CA ASP A 76 11.67 2.96 36.03
C ASP A 76 12.37 4.32 36.13
N ALA A 77 11.69 5.46 35.86
CA ALA A 77 12.09 6.79 36.39
C ALA A 77 11.12 7.94 36.05
N GLU A 78 10.37 8.36 37.08
CA GLU A 78 10.02 9.75 37.45
C GLU A 78 8.86 10.50 36.74
N LEU A 79 7.68 10.41 37.38
CA LEU A 79 6.59 11.38 37.32
C LEU A 79 6.88 12.59 38.23
N THR A 80 7.15 13.76 37.65
CA THR A 80 7.06 15.05 38.38
C THR A 80 5.73 15.75 38.08
N LEU A 81 4.79 15.55 39.00
CA LEU A 81 3.52 16.23 39.13
C LEU A 81 3.75 17.60 39.79
N ASN A 82 3.94 18.68 39.03
CA ASN A 82 4.07 20.04 39.57
C ASN A 82 3.64 21.12 38.55
N LYS A 83 2.36 21.15 38.15
CA LYS A 83 1.74 22.37 37.59
C LYS A 83 0.20 22.34 37.52
N VAL A 84 -0.47 21.67 38.46
CA VAL A 84 -1.91 21.83 38.70
C VAL A 84 -2.06 22.60 40.02
N GLU A 85 -1.92 23.93 39.96
CA GLU A 85 -2.51 24.90 40.89
C GLU A 85 -1.90 26.29 40.63
N GLU A 86 -2.53 27.08 39.76
CA GLU A 86 -2.67 28.53 40.00
C GLU A 86 -3.82 29.07 39.13
N SER A 87 -4.93 29.40 39.81
CA SER A 87 -6.09 30.20 39.37
C SER A 87 -5.65 31.64 38.94
N PRO A 88 -6.47 32.58 38.39
CA PRO A 88 -7.94 32.63 38.33
C PRO A 88 -8.57 33.31 37.07
N PHE A 89 -9.90 33.29 37.07
CA PHE A 89 -10.86 34.17 36.35
C PHE A 89 -10.39 35.64 36.15
N PRO A 90 -10.63 36.22 34.97
CA PRO A 90 -11.48 37.42 34.89
C PRO A 90 -12.36 37.48 33.61
N GLY A 91 -13.65 37.79 33.73
CA GLY A 91 -14.24 39.04 33.19
C GLY A 91 -14.81 38.85 31.77
N ALA A 92 -16.13 38.74 31.58
CA ALA A 92 -17.11 39.84 31.45
C ALA A 92 -16.96 40.67 30.16
N GLY A 93 -18.01 40.67 29.33
CA GLY A 93 -18.19 41.42 28.08
C GLY A 93 -19.04 40.58 27.10
N GLU A 94 -20.37 40.50 27.26
CA GLU A 94 -21.40 41.39 26.68
C GLU A 94 -21.38 41.43 25.15
N GLU A 95 -22.44 40.88 24.52
CA GLU A 95 -23.18 41.50 23.41
C GLU A 95 -24.48 40.70 23.10
N GLU A 96 -25.61 41.32 23.49
CA GLU A 96 -26.95 41.37 22.88
C GLU A 96 -27.63 40.11 22.28
N PHE A 97 -28.65 39.62 23.00
CA PHE A 97 -29.86 39.03 22.40
C PHE A 97 -31.09 39.70 23.03
N GLU A 98 -31.76 40.58 22.29
CA GLU A 98 -33.09 41.11 22.62
C GLU A 98 -34.16 40.39 21.78
N GLU A 99 -34.92 39.49 22.39
CA GLU A 99 -36.30 39.22 21.97
C GLU A 99 -37.18 39.22 23.23
N GLU A 100 -37.95 40.29 23.40
CA GLU A 100 -38.92 40.49 24.48
C GLU A 100 -40.03 39.44 24.43
N GLU A 101 -39.98 38.47 25.34
CA GLU A 101 -41.14 37.65 25.67
C GLU A 101 -41.88 38.30 26.85
N GLN A 102 -43.04 38.91 26.56
CA GLN A 102 -43.89 39.55 27.57
C GLN A 102 -44.59 38.49 28.44
N ILE A 103 -43.88 38.01 29.46
CA ILE A 103 -44.40 37.11 30.48
C ILE A 103 -45.37 37.91 31.38
N LEU A 104 -46.65 37.55 31.31
CA LEU A 104 -47.71 38.11 32.15
C LEU A 104 -47.46 37.71 33.61
N ASP A 105 -47.11 38.68 34.46
CA ASP A 105 -46.82 38.46 35.88
C ASP A 105 -48.07 38.00 36.66
N LEU A 106 -48.16 36.69 36.87
CA LEU A 106 -49.20 36.03 37.66
C LEU A 106 -49.17 36.45 39.15
N GLU A 107 -48.04 37.00 39.62
CA GLU A 107 -47.85 37.40 41.02
C GLU A 107 -48.41 38.81 41.29
N GLY A 108 -48.29 39.72 40.32
CA GLY A 108 -48.96 41.02 40.31
C GLY A 108 -50.50 40.91 40.37
N LEU A 109 -51.09 39.92 39.69
CA LEU A 109 -52.54 39.69 39.73
C LEU A 109 -53.01 39.17 41.09
N LYS A 110 -52.19 38.37 41.79
CA LYS A 110 -52.45 37.95 43.18
C LYS A 110 -52.34 39.10 44.16
N ARG A 111 -51.39 40.03 43.98
CA ARG A 111 -51.25 41.23 44.83
C ARG A 111 -52.44 42.17 44.71
N LEU A 112 -52.99 42.36 43.50
CA LEU A 112 -54.23 43.12 43.28
C LEU A 112 -55.47 42.47 43.91
N ASN A 113 -55.49 41.13 44.02
CA ASN A 113 -56.58 40.41 44.67
C ASN A 113 -56.48 40.50 46.21
N LEU A 114 -55.26 40.62 46.75
CA LEU A 114 -55.04 40.80 48.19
C LEU A 114 -55.31 42.24 48.66
N SER A 115 -55.07 43.24 47.79
CA SER A 115 -55.37 44.65 48.09
C SER A 115 -56.86 45.01 48.03
N LYS A 116 -57.71 44.14 47.47
CA LYS A 116 -59.17 44.31 47.44
C LYS A 116 -59.88 43.73 48.67
N ASN A 117 -59.13 43.24 49.66
CA ASN A 117 -59.68 42.67 50.89
C ASN A 117 -59.76 43.69 52.05
N GLN A 118 -59.52 44.98 51.78
CA GLN A 118 -59.89 46.06 52.69
C GLN A 118 -61.26 46.63 52.28
N GLU A 119 -62.24 46.37 53.14
CA GLU A 119 -63.54 47.05 53.21
C GLU A 119 -64.42 46.97 51.96
N SER A 120 -64.84 45.76 51.58
CA SER A 120 -66.23 45.62 51.12
C SER A 120 -67.10 45.49 52.37
N SER A 121 -67.50 46.63 52.92
CA SER A 121 -68.67 46.73 53.78
C SER A 121 -69.82 46.04 53.07
N LYS A 122 -70.11 44.80 53.45
CA LYS A 122 -71.35 44.11 53.09
C LYS A 122 -72.50 45.05 53.48
N PRO A 123 -73.35 45.51 52.55
CA PRO A 123 -74.68 45.91 52.96
C PRO A 123 -75.45 44.61 53.24
N GLU A 124 -75.23 44.01 54.41
CA GLU A 124 -76.26 43.17 55.04
C GLU A 124 -77.26 44.10 55.74
N GLU A 125 -77.76 45.07 54.99
CA GLU A 125 -79.04 45.69 55.28
C GLU A 125 -80.02 44.90 54.42
N ILE A 126 -80.85 44.09 55.08
CA ILE A 126 -81.94 43.37 54.44
C ILE A 126 -82.75 44.43 53.67
N LEU A 127 -82.63 44.42 52.33
CA LEU A 127 -83.41 45.25 51.42
C LEU A 127 -84.88 44.85 51.57
N GLU A 128 -85.57 45.42 52.56
CA GLU A 128 -87.02 45.35 52.66
C GLU A 128 -87.59 46.16 51.49
N SER A 129 -88.00 45.44 50.45
CA SER A 129 -88.68 46.02 49.28
C SER A 129 -89.99 46.67 49.72
N LYS A 130 -89.98 48.00 49.87
CA LYS A 130 -91.21 48.82 49.89
C LYS A 130 -91.79 49.03 48.49
N THR A 131 -91.38 48.20 47.52
CA THR A 131 -91.73 48.34 46.11
C THR A 131 -93.03 47.57 45.83
N ASP A 132 -94.03 48.26 45.30
CA ASP A 132 -95.29 47.67 44.86
C ASP A 132 -95.05 46.64 43.75
N ALA A 133 -95.84 45.55 43.74
CA ALA A 133 -95.70 44.47 42.78
C ALA A 133 -95.92 44.96 41.32
N ALA A 134 -96.74 46.00 41.15
CA ALA A 134 -96.96 46.65 39.86
C ALA A 134 -95.73 47.44 39.39
N ASP A 135 -95.10 48.21 40.28
CA ASP A 135 -93.88 48.98 39.99
C ASP A 135 -92.69 48.05 39.69
N TRP A 136 -92.58 46.93 40.42
CA TRP A 136 -91.56 45.93 40.13
C TRP A 136 -91.78 45.27 38.76
N ARG A 137 -93.03 45.00 38.37
CA ARG A 137 -93.34 44.43 37.05
C ARG A 137 -93.01 45.40 35.93
N LEU A 138 -93.31 46.69 36.09
CA LEU A 138 -92.96 47.73 35.12
C LEU A 138 -91.44 47.87 34.99
N GLU A 139 -90.70 47.78 36.09
CA GLU A 139 -89.25 47.82 36.09
C GLU A 139 -88.64 46.57 35.42
N VAL A 140 -89.22 45.38 35.65
CA VAL A 140 -88.83 44.15 34.95
C VAL A 140 -89.11 44.28 33.45
N GLU A 141 -90.27 44.80 33.04
CA GLU A 141 -90.57 45.04 31.62
C GLU A 141 -89.66 46.09 30.99
N ARG A 142 -89.20 47.09 31.75
CA ARG A 142 -88.24 48.11 31.33
C ARG A 142 -86.83 47.56 31.16
N VAL A 143 -86.41 46.66 32.05
CA VAL A 143 -85.05 46.10 32.08
C VAL A 143 -84.93 44.82 31.25
N LEU A 144 -86.04 44.13 30.94
CA LEU A 144 -86.09 42.92 30.09
C LEU A 144 -85.37 43.12 28.74
N PRO A 145 -85.57 44.23 28.01
CA PRO A 145 -84.86 44.48 26.76
C PRO A 145 -83.36 44.73 26.97
N GLN A 146 -82.96 45.26 28.13
CA GLN A 146 -81.56 45.52 28.49
C GLN A 146 -80.84 44.22 28.92
N LEU A 147 -81.58 43.26 29.46
CA LEU A 147 -81.09 41.91 29.81
C LEU A 147 -81.11 40.94 28.63
N LYS A 148 -81.75 41.31 27.51
CA LYS A 148 -81.73 40.52 26.28
C LYS A 148 -80.35 40.63 25.64
N VAL A 149 -79.41 39.87 26.20
CA VAL A 149 -78.06 39.68 25.66
C VAL A 149 -78.20 38.96 24.33
N THR A 150 -78.28 39.74 23.27
CA THR A 150 -78.26 39.21 21.91
C THR A 150 -76.79 38.97 21.61
N ILE A 151 -76.30 37.75 21.87
CA ILE A 151 -74.92 37.36 21.55
C ILE A 151 -74.81 37.45 20.03
N ARG A 152 -74.28 38.58 19.54
CA ARG A 152 -73.86 38.69 18.15
C ARG A 152 -72.58 37.87 18.05
N THR A 153 -72.58 36.85 17.20
CA THR A 153 -71.39 36.09 16.81
C THR A 153 -70.44 37.04 16.08
N ASP A 154 -69.64 37.78 16.85
CA ASP A 154 -68.59 38.65 16.33
C ASP A 154 -67.29 37.82 16.25
N ASN A 155 -66.42 38.10 15.29
CA ASN A 155 -65.13 37.42 15.10
C ASN A 155 -64.11 37.76 16.21
N LYS A 156 -64.56 38.49 17.25
CA LYS A 156 -63.85 38.77 18.51
C LYS A 156 -64.36 37.90 19.67
N ASP A 157 -65.33 37.02 19.41
CA ASP A 157 -65.79 36.05 20.40
C ASP A 157 -64.71 34.98 20.55
N TRP A 158 -64.13 34.90 21.74
CA TRP A 158 -63.16 33.89 22.12
C TRP A 158 -63.67 32.47 21.86
N ARG A 159 -65.00 32.26 21.86
CA ARG A 159 -65.60 30.97 21.51
C ARG A 159 -65.29 30.52 20.09
N VAL A 160 -65.33 31.44 19.12
CA VAL A 160 -64.98 31.15 17.72
C VAL A 160 -63.50 30.83 17.59
N HIS A 161 -62.63 31.55 18.31
CA HIS A 161 -61.19 31.25 18.33
C HIS A 161 -60.88 29.90 18.99
N VAL A 162 -61.60 29.54 20.06
CA VAL A 162 -61.46 28.24 20.70
C VAL A 162 -61.94 27.13 19.76
N GLU A 163 -63.06 27.31 19.06
CA GLU A 163 -63.54 26.35 18.06
C GLU A 163 -62.57 26.21 16.88
N GLN A 164 -62.00 27.31 16.39
CA GLN A 164 -60.93 27.31 15.38
C GLN A 164 -59.68 26.57 15.87
N MET A 165 -59.28 26.77 17.13
CA MET A 165 -58.13 26.07 17.71
C MET A 165 -58.36 24.56 17.80
N HIS A 166 -59.56 24.11 18.16
CA HIS A 166 -59.91 22.69 18.13
C HIS A 166 -59.89 22.15 16.69
N SER A 167 -60.47 22.87 15.73
CA SER A 167 -60.43 22.50 14.31
C SER A 167 -59.00 22.37 13.76
N HIS A 168 -58.12 23.31 14.09
CA HIS A 168 -56.71 23.24 13.72
C HIS A 168 -55.97 22.10 14.42
N LYS A 169 -56.23 21.86 15.70
CA LYS A 169 -55.68 20.72 16.43
C LYS A 169 -56.07 19.40 15.76
N ASP A 170 -57.34 19.22 15.44
CA ASP A 170 -57.84 17.99 14.78
C ASP A 170 -57.23 17.83 13.38
N GLY A 171 -57.05 18.93 12.64
CA GLY A 171 -56.36 18.93 11.35
C GLY A 171 -54.87 18.57 11.45
N ILE A 172 -54.18 19.09 12.47
CA ILE A 172 -52.78 18.73 12.77
C ILE A 172 -52.70 17.26 13.18
N GLU A 173 -53.60 16.77 14.02
CA GLU A 173 -53.61 15.37 14.47
C GLU A 173 -53.87 14.41 13.31
N THR A 174 -54.81 14.75 12.42
CA THR A 174 -55.09 13.97 11.21
C THR A 174 -53.87 13.93 10.28
N SER A 175 -53.28 15.08 9.97
CA SER A 175 -52.08 15.14 9.11
C SER A 175 -50.86 14.47 9.74
N LEU A 176 -50.72 14.51 11.06
CA LEU A 176 -49.68 13.79 11.80
C LEU A 176 -49.87 12.27 11.69
N ILE A 177 -51.10 11.77 11.84
CA ILE A 177 -51.40 10.35 11.66
C ILE A 177 -51.09 9.92 10.23
N GLU A 178 -51.53 10.68 9.23
CA GLU A 178 -51.25 10.39 7.82
C GLU A 178 -49.74 10.34 7.54
N THR A 179 -48.99 11.39 7.90
CA THR A 179 -47.54 11.45 7.70
C THR A 179 -46.80 10.33 8.43
N LYS A 180 -47.23 9.98 9.65
CA LYS A 180 -46.69 8.82 10.39
C LYS A 180 -46.95 7.52 9.65
N THR A 181 -48.16 7.29 9.12
CA THR A 181 -48.44 6.07 8.34
C THR A 181 -47.63 6.00 7.04
N TYR A 182 -47.35 7.12 6.38
CA TYR A 182 -46.46 7.14 5.22
C TYR A 182 -45.03 6.83 5.61
N LEU A 183 -44.54 7.35 6.74
CA LEU A 183 -43.21 7.06 7.25
C LEU A 183 -43.07 5.58 7.64
N ASP A 184 -44.07 5.01 8.32
CA ASP A 184 -44.08 3.60 8.70
C ASP A 184 -44.05 2.68 7.48
N LYS A 185 -44.85 3.00 6.44
CA LYS A 185 -44.81 2.26 5.16
C LYS A 185 -43.45 2.34 4.50
N LEU A 186 -42.84 3.52 4.44
CA LEU A 186 -41.51 3.70 3.86
C LEU A 186 -40.45 2.95 4.67
N HIS A 187 -40.56 2.94 6.00
CA HIS A 187 -39.69 2.15 6.86
C HIS A 187 -39.81 0.64 6.60
N GLU A 188 -41.04 0.13 6.48
CA GLU A 188 -41.27 -1.28 6.12
C GLU A 188 -40.73 -1.62 4.72
N GLU A 189 -40.91 -0.76 3.73
CA GLU A 189 -40.38 -0.95 2.38
C GLU A 189 -38.85 -0.97 2.37
N ILE A 190 -38.21 -0.03 3.07
CA ILE A 190 -36.75 0.00 3.23
C ILE A 190 -36.26 -1.28 3.94
N THR A 191 -36.93 -1.69 5.01
CA THR A 191 -36.57 -2.92 5.73
C THR A 191 -36.67 -4.16 4.84
N ARG A 192 -37.75 -4.30 4.07
CA ARG A 192 -37.92 -5.40 3.11
C ARG A 192 -36.87 -5.36 1.99
N THR A 193 -36.49 -4.18 1.52
CA THR A 193 -35.43 -4.08 0.49
C THR A 193 -34.05 -4.41 1.05
N LEU A 194 -33.74 -3.99 2.28
CA LEU A 194 -32.52 -4.38 2.99
C LEU A 194 -32.43 -5.89 3.21
N GLU A 195 -33.52 -6.54 3.63
CA GLU A 195 -33.57 -8.01 3.77
C GLU A 195 -33.34 -8.73 2.43
N LYS A 196 -33.91 -8.21 1.34
CA LYS A 196 -33.66 -8.73 -0.02
C LYS A 196 -32.21 -8.55 -0.45
N ILE A 197 -31.61 -7.40 -0.16
CA ILE A 197 -30.19 -7.14 -0.44
C ILE A 197 -29.33 -8.11 0.38
N SER A 198 -29.57 -8.22 1.69
CA SER A 198 -28.82 -9.11 2.58
C SER A 198 -28.92 -10.58 2.16
N SER A 199 -30.10 -11.06 1.76
CA SER A 199 -30.27 -12.42 1.25
C SER A 199 -29.56 -12.62 -0.10
N ARG A 200 -29.56 -11.61 -0.97
CA ARG A 200 -28.85 -11.66 -2.24
C ARG A 200 -27.33 -11.65 -2.06
N GLU A 201 -26.82 -10.84 -1.13
CA GLU A 201 -25.41 -10.81 -0.75
C GLU A 201 -24.97 -12.16 -0.19
N LYS A 202 -25.71 -12.73 0.77
CA LYS A 202 -25.43 -14.08 1.30
C LYS A 202 -25.39 -15.14 0.20
N TYR A 203 -26.33 -15.07 -0.75
CA TYR A 203 -26.36 -15.98 -1.88
C TYR A 203 -25.12 -15.83 -2.78
N ILE A 204 -24.75 -14.60 -3.14
CA ILE A 204 -23.57 -14.32 -3.97
C ILE A 204 -22.30 -14.76 -3.25
N ASN A 205 -22.15 -14.42 -1.97
CA ASN A 205 -20.99 -14.81 -1.17
C ASN A 205 -20.87 -16.34 -1.11
N ASN A 206 -21.96 -17.06 -0.89
CA ASN A 206 -21.93 -18.53 -0.89
C ASN A 206 -21.55 -19.13 -2.26
N GLN A 207 -21.94 -18.50 -3.37
CA GLN A 207 -21.50 -18.91 -4.70
C GLN A 207 -20.01 -18.61 -4.93
N LEU A 208 -19.53 -17.45 -4.47
CA LEU A 208 -18.13 -17.03 -4.63
C LEU A 208 -17.18 -17.82 -3.72
N GLU A 209 -17.61 -18.22 -2.52
CA GLU A 209 -16.78 -18.93 -1.55
C GLU A 209 -16.20 -20.22 -2.14
N HIS A 210 -17.05 -21.02 -2.80
CA HIS A 210 -16.60 -22.23 -3.49
C HIS A 210 -15.62 -21.92 -4.61
N LEU A 211 -15.92 -20.91 -5.44
CA LEU A 211 -15.09 -20.53 -6.57
C LEU A 211 -13.71 -19.98 -6.13
N LEU A 212 -13.67 -19.25 -5.01
CA LEU A 212 -12.44 -18.79 -4.37
C LEU A 212 -11.64 -19.95 -3.80
N GLY A 213 -12.31 -20.95 -3.21
CA GLY A 213 -11.70 -22.19 -2.77
C GLY A 213 -11.05 -22.96 -3.94
N GLU A 214 -11.76 -23.12 -5.04
CA GLU A 214 -11.22 -23.73 -6.27
C GLU A 214 -10.07 -22.92 -6.87
N PHE A 215 -10.18 -21.58 -6.88
CA PHE A 215 -9.11 -20.70 -7.34
C PHE A 215 -7.84 -20.85 -6.49
N ARG A 216 -7.98 -20.90 -5.15
CA ARG A 216 -6.85 -21.18 -4.24
C ARG A 216 -6.26 -22.57 -4.52
N GLY A 217 -7.09 -23.60 -4.61
CA GLY A 217 -6.61 -24.95 -4.89
C GLY A 217 -5.88 -25.07 -6.23
N THR A 218 -6.40 -24.42 -7.28
CA THR A 218 -5.73 -24.38 -8.60
C THR A 218 -4.43 -23.56 -8.57
N GLN A 219 -4.38 -22.48 -7.80
CA GLN A 219 -3.16 -21.68 -7.59
C GLN A 219 -2.08 -22.49 -6.85
N ASP A 220 -2.45 -23.24 -5.81
CA ASP A 220 -1.53 -24.10 -5.06
C ASP A 220 -0.99 -25.23 -5.95
N ASN A 221 -1.87 -25.88 -6.73
CA ASN A 221 -1.47 -26.90 -7.72
C ASN A 221 -0.52 -26.35 -8.78
N LEU A 222 -0.73 -25.10 -9.23
CA LEU A 222 0.17 -24.42 -10.15
C LEU A 222 1.53 -24.15 -9.51
N ALA A 223 1.56 -23.67 -8.26
CA ALA A 223 2.78 -23.44 -7.51
C ALA A 223 3.56 -24.75 -7.32
N GLU A 224 2.88 -25.83 -6.94
CA GLU A 224 3.48 -27.16 -6.80
C GLU A 224 4.07 -27.66 -8.13
N THR A 225 3.32 -27.53 -9.23
CA THR A 225 3.78 -27.98 -10.55
C THR A 225 4.98 -27.17 -11.04
N LYS A 226 4.97 -25.85 -10.83
CA LYS A 226 6.13 -24.97 -11.13
C LYS A 226 7.34 -25.37 -10.31
N GLU A 227 7.14 -25.72 -9.04
CA GLU A 227 8.22 -26.17 -8.17
C GLU A 227 8.82 -27.50 -8.65
N ARG A 228 7.97 -28.49 -8.95
CA ARG A 228 8.40 -29.77 -9.51
C ARG A 228 9.15 -29.59 -10.84
N TYR A 229 8.66 -28.70 -11.71
CA TYR A 229 9.34 -28.38 -12.97
C TYR A 229 10.71 -27.74 -12.73
N ARG A 230 10.82 -26.79 -11.78
CA ARG A 230 12.08 -26.15 -11.41
C ARG A 230 13.10 -27.15 -10.89
N GLN A 231 12.67 -28.06 -10.01
CA GLN A 231 13.51 -29.14 -9.49
C GLN A 231 13.96 -30.10 -10.59
N ALA A 232 13.05 -30.53 -11.46
CA ALA A 232 13.36 -31.40 -12.59
C ALA A 232 14.33 -30.73 -13.57
N SER A 233 14.10 -29.45 -13.90
CA SER A 233 14.96 -28.66 -14.78
C SER A 233 16.38 -28.52 -14.20
N GLY A 234 16.51 -28.18 -12.91
CA GLY A 234 17.80 -28.17 -12.23
C GLY A 234 18.50 -29.53 -12.26
N GLY A 235 17.76 -30.62 -12.04
CA GLY A 235 18.28 -31.98 -12.14
C GLY A 235 18.68 -32.41 -13.55
N VAL A 236 18.08 -31.85 -14.60
CA VAL A 236 18.49 -32.06 -16.00
C VAL A 236 19.75 -31.27 -16.29
N THR A 237 19.85 -30.00 -15.87
CA THR A 237 21.05 -29.18 -16.04
C THR A 237 22.27 -29.82 -15.37
N GLU A 238 22.10 -30.33 -14.14
CA GLU A 238 23.17 -31.00 -13.41
C GLU A 238 23.63 -32.29 -14.11
N ARG A 239 22.70 -33.13 -14.58
CA ARG A 239 23.04 -34.34 -15.34
C ARG A 239 23.70 -34.01 -16.68
N SER A 240 23.25 -32.97 -17.37
CA SER A 240 23.88 -32.49 -18.61
C SER A 240 25.31 -32.00 -18.37
N ARG A 241 25.55 -31.33 -17.23
CA ARG A 241 26.90 -30.94 -16.82
C ARG A 241 27.78 -32.16 -16.53
N GLN A 242 27.29 -33.11 -15.73
CA GLN A 242 28.03 -34.35 -15.44
C GLN A 242 28.34 -35.16 -16.72
N LEU A 243 27.41 -35.21 -17.68
CA LEU A 243 27.66 -35.84 -18.97
C LEU A 243 28.73 -35.11 -19.77
N ALA A 244 28.76 -33.77 -19.75
CA ALA A 244 29.83 -33.00 -20.40
C ALA A 244 31.19 -33.28 -19.76
N ASP A 245 31.26 -33.28 -18.42
CA ASP A 245 32.49 -33.57 -17.67
C ASP A 245 33.01 -34.99 -17.99
N VAL A 246 32.15 -36.01 -17.96
CA VAL A 246 32.51 -37.40 -18.32
C VAL A 246 32.91 -37.52 -19.80
N THR A 247 32.29 -36.74 -20.69
CA THR A 247 32.65 -36.72 -22.12
C THR A 247 34.02 -36.10 -22.33
N GLU A 248 34.37 -35.05 -21.59
CA GLU A 248 35.70 -34.44 -21.61
C GLU A 248 36.76 -35.41 -21.06
N GLU A 249 36.47 -36.11 -19.97
CA GLU A 249 37.33 -37.16 -19.43
C GLU A 249 37.55 -38.29 -20.45
N LEU A 250 36.49 -38.72 -21.15
CA LEU A 250 36.57 -39.73 -22.19
C LEU A 250 37.47 -39.27 -23.34
N GLU A 251 37.32 -38.04 -23.82
CA GLU A 251 38.14 -37.51 -24.92
C GLU A 251 39.61 -37.35 -24.48
N LYS A 252 39.85 -36.97 -23.22
CA LYS A 252 41.20 -36.95 -22.65
C LYS A 252 41.84 -38.33 -22.64
N VAL A 253 41.12 -39.36 -22.16
CA VAL A 253 41.61 -40.75 -22.15
C VAL A 253 41.86 -41.25 -23.58
N LYS A 254 40.99 -40.90 -24.52
CA LYS A 254 41.14 -41.22 -25.94
C LYS A 254 42.38 -40.56 -26.54
N GLN A 255 42.64 -39.29 -26.25
CA GLN A 255 43.85 -38.59 -26.68
C GLN A 255 45.09 -39.24 -26.08
N GLU A 256 45.09 -39.57 -24.77
CA GLU A 256 46.20 -40.29 -24.13
C GLU A 256 46.44 -41.68 -24.76
N MET A 257 45.37 -42.37 -25.16
CA MET A 257 45.45 -43.66 -25.85
C MET A 257 45.99 -43.51 -27.27
N GLU A 258 45.62 -42.45 -28.00
CA GLU A 258 46.14 -42.12 -29.33
C GLU A 258 47.61 -41.68 -29.28
N ASP A 259 48.00 -40.90 -28.27
CA ASP A 259 49.40 -40.50 -28.02
C ASP A 259 50.26 -41.72 -27.65
N ARG A 260 49.74 -42.62 -26.81
CA ARG A 260 50.41 -43.90 -26.52
C ARG A 260 50.45 -44.81 -27.75
N GLY A 261 49.38 -44.85 -28.53
CA GLY A 261 49.31 -45.65 -29.75
C GLY A 261 50.28 -45.16 -30.82
N SER A 262 50.35 -43.85 -31.03
CA SER A 262 51.30 -43.21 -31.93
C SER A 262 52.73 -43.37 -31.43
N SER A 263 53.00 -43.22 -30.13
CA SER A 263 54.32 -43.49 -29.54
C SER A 263 54.73 -44.97 -29.63
N MET A 264 53.79 -45.90 -29.53
CA MET A 264 54.08 -47.35 -29.64
C MET A 264 54.25 -47.79 -31.10
N THR A 265 53.57 -47.11 -32.03
CA THR A 265 53.66 -47.38 -33.48
C THR A 265 54.78 -46.57 -34.15
N ASP A 266 55.30 -45.53 -33.49
CA ASP A 266 56.44 -44.76 -33.97
C ASP A 266 57.69 -45.63 -33.97
N GLY A 267 58.01 -46.17 -35.14
CA GLY A 267 59.24 -46.93 -35.39
C GLY A 267 60.49 -46.05 -35.48
N ALA A 268 60.38 -44.72 -35.42
CA ALA A 268 61.53 -43.82 -35.56
C ALA A 268 62.65 -44.04 -34.52
N PRO A 269 62.36 -44.31 -33.22
CA PRO A 269 63.39 -44.69 -32.25
C PRO A 269 64.09 -45.99 -32.65
N LEU A 270 63.33 -46.97 -33.14
CA LEU A 270 63.87 -48.25 -33.60
C LEU A 270 64.78 -48.08 -34.82
N VAL A 271 64.39 -47.20 -35.75
CA VAL A 271 65.20 -46.84 -36.94
C VAL A 271 66.47 -46.09 -36.52
N LYS A 272 66.40 -45.17 -35.56
CA LYS A 272 67.59 -44.47 -35.02
C LYS A 272 68.57 -45.43 -34.37
N ILE A 273 68.08 -46.39 -33.56
CA ILE A 273 68.92 -47.45 -32.97
C ILE A 273 69.56 -48.30 -34.08
N LYS A 274 68.79 -48.68 -35.10
CA LYS A 274 69.30 -49.44 -36.26
C LYS A 274 70.39 -48.66 -37.01
N GLN A 275 70.21 -47.37 -37.24
CA GLN A 275 71.20 -46.50 -37.89
C GLN A 275 72.47 -46.36 -37.04
N ALA A 276 72.35 -46.12 -35.73
CA ALA A 276 73.49 -46.07 -34.82
C ALA A 276 74.27 -47.39 -34.81
N ASN A 277 73.56 -48.53 -34.80
CA ASN A 277 74.18 -49.85 -34.85
C ASN A 277 74.92 -50.09 -36.19
N GLN A 278 74.36 -49.65 -37.31
CA GLN A 278 75.06 -49.67 -38.60
C GLN A 278 76.30 -48.78 -38.63
N GLN A 279 76.24 -47.60 -38.00
CA GLN A 279 77.38 -46.70 -37.90
C GLN A 279 78.50 -47.31 -37.06
N LEU A 280 78.17 -47.88 -35.90
CA LEU A 280 79.14 -48.61 -35.06
C LEU A 280 79.78 -49.75 -35.83
N LYS A 281 79.02 -50.54 -36.60
CA LYS A 281 79.58 -51.61 -37.45
C LYS A 281 80.57 -51.08 -38.49
N LYS A 282 80.24 -49.96 -39.15
CA LYS A 282 81.16 -49.30 -40.09
C LYS A 282 82.43 -48.85 -39.39
N GLU A 283 82.29 -48.23 -38.21
CA GLU A 283 83.43 -47.78 -37.41
C GLU A 283 84.31 -48.95 -36.96
N THR A 284 83.73 -50.07 -36.53
CA THR A 284 84.46 -51.31 -36.23
C THR A 284 85.24 -51.79 -37.44
N THR A 285 84.61 -51.91 -38.62
CA THR A 285 85.35 -52.33 -39.83
C THR A 285 86.46 -51.36 -40.22
N GLN A 286 86.26 -50.06 -39.99
CA GLN A 286 87.28 -49.05 -40.24
C GLN A 286 88.44 -49.18 -39.25
N MET A 287 88.16 -49.41 -37.97
CA MET A 287 89.18 -49.71 -36.97
C MET A 287 89.93 -51.00 -37.31
N ASP A 288 89.27 -52.06 -37.75
CA ASP A 288 89.91 -53.32 -38.15
C ASP A 288 90.89 -53.10 -39.32
N ILE A 289 90.50 -52.31 -40.33
CA ILE A 289 91.40 -51.95 -41.44
C ILE A 289 92.59 -51.15 -40.93
N ARG A 290 92.37 -50.17 -40.05
CA ARG A 290 93.46 -49.36 -39.45
C ARG A 290 94.41 -50.24 -38.64
N ILE A 291 93.88 -51.15 -37.83
CA ILE A 291 94.66 -52.13 -37.07
C ILE A 291 95.49 -52.98 -38.05
N GLY A 292 94.89 -53.56 -39.09
CA GLY A 292 95.60 -54.37 -40.07
C GLY A 292 96.70 -53.61 -40.83
N VAL A 293 96.48 -52.34 -41.17
CA VAL A 293 97.52 -51.48 -41.79
C VAL A 293 98.65 -51.21 -40.80
N VAL A 294 98.33 -50.89 -39.55
CA VAL A 294 99.34 -50.66 -38.50
C VAL A 294 100.13 -51.94 -38.22
N GLU A 295 99.47 -53.10 -38.14
CA GLU A 295 100.10 -54.41 -37.99
C GLU A 295 101.02 -54.73 -39.17
N HIS A 296 100.58 -54.48 -40.41
CA HIS A 296 101.42 -54.66 -41.60
C HIS A 296 102.63 -53.72 -41.61
N ILE A 297 102.45 -52.44 -41.28
CA ILE A 297 103.56 -51.47 -41.17
C ILE A 297 104.53 -51.90 -40.08
N LEU A 298 104.03 -52.33 -38.91
CA LEU A 298 104.84 -52.84 -37.81
C LEU A 298 105.62 -54.09 -38.22
N LEU A 299 104.98 -55.04 -38.92
CA LEU A 299 105.62 -56.25 -39.43
C LEU A 299 106.70 -55.91 -40.45
N GLN A 300 106.42 -54.98 -41.38
CA GLN A 300 107.38 -54.54 -42.38
C GLN A 300 108.56 -53.79 -41.75
N ALA A 301 108.32 -52.97 -40.71
CA ALA A 301 109.37 -52.35 -39.92
C ALA A 301 110.23 -53.40 -39.21
N LYS A 302 109.62 -54.39 -38.54
CA LYS A 302 110.34 -55.51 -37.92
C LYS A 302 111.15 -56.34 -38.92
N LEU A 303 110.62 -56.60 -40.11
CA LEU A 303 111.33 -57.31 -41.18
C LEU A 303 112.48 -56.48 -41.75
N LYS A 304 112.28 -55.16 -41.93
CA LYS A 304 113.35 -54.24 -42.34
C LYS A 304 114.45 -54.21 -41.28
N ASP A 305 114.12 -54.04 -40.00
CA ASP A 305 115.08 -54.07 -38.89
C ASP A 305 115.86 -55.39 -38.85
N LYS A 306 115.18 -56.53 -39.04
CA LYS A 306 115.85 -57.83 -39.14
C LYS A 306 116.76 -57.94 -40.37
N ALA A 307 116.37 -57.35 -41.50
CA ALA A 307 117.19 -57.29 -42.71
C ALA A 307 118.40 -56.35 -42.56
N THR A 308 118.26 -55.21 -41.85
CA THR A 308 119.39 -54.34 -41.50
C THR A 308 120.31 -55.01 -40.50
N GLN A 309 119.80 -55.74 -39.50
CA GLN A 309 120.62 -56.55 -38.60
C GLN A 309 121.37 -57.64 -39.37
N ASN A 310 120.72 -58.37 -40.28
CA ASN A 310 121.41 -59.36 -41.12
C ASN A 310 122.44 -58.72 -42.07
N LYS A 311 122.18 -57.51 -42.60
CA LYS A 311 123.16 -56.77 -43.40
C LYS A 311 124.34 -56.31 -42.56
N GLN A 312 124.12 -55.81 -41.34
CA GLN A 312 125.18 -55.42 -40.41
C GLN A 312 126.05 -56.62 -40.01
N VAL A 313 125.45 -57.80 -39.81
CA VAL A 313 126.17 -59.05 -39.56
C VAL A 313 126.97 -59.49 -40.80
N HIS A 314 126.45 -59.30 -42.02
CA HIS A 314 127.19 -59.61 -43.23
C HIS A 314 128.30 -58.59 -43.55
N THR A 315 128.09 -57.29 -43.33
CA THR A 315 129.13 -56.25 -43.51
C THR A 315 130.21 -56.33 -42.43
N ALA A 316 129.86 -56.70 -41.19
CA ALA A 316 130.84 -57.01 -40.15
C ALA A 316 131.68 -58.27 -40.45
N ALA A 317 131.25 -59.12 -41.38
CA ALA A 317 132.03 -60.26 -41.86
C ALA A 317 132.90 -59.95 -43.09
N THR A 318 132.82 -58.73 -43.66
CA THR A 318 133.58 -58.36 -44.89
C THR A 318 134.54 -57.19 -44.74
N GLU A 319 134.63 -56.55 -43.57
CA GLU A 319 135.65 -55.53 -43.27
C GLU A 319 136.60 -56.00 -42.17
N ASP A 320 137.67 -56.65 -42.62
CA ASP A 320 138.95 -56.76 -41.92
C ASP A 320 139.99 -56.06 -42.82
N PRO A 321 140.65 -54.99 -42.34
CA PRO A 321 142.08 -54.91 -42.62
C PRO A 321 142.91 -54.34 -41.45
N MET A 322 143.93 -55.12 -41.08
CA MET A 322 145.35 -54.75 -41.02
C MET A 322 145.75 -53.35 -40.49
N ASP A 323 146.42 -53.42 -39.32
CA ASP A 323 147.59 -52.66 -38.87
C ASP A 323 147.45 -51.16 -38.50
N LEU A 324 147.63 -50.82 -37.21
CA LEU A 324 148.97 -50.48 -36.65
C LEU A 324 148.95 -50.10 -35.14
N LYS A 325 149.72 -50.87 -34.36
CA LYS A 325 150.61 -50.54 -33.21
C LYS A 325 150.13 -49.60 -32.07
N PHE A 326 150.04 -50.15 -30.86
CA PHE A 326 151.09 -50.05 -29.81
C PHE A 326 151.03 -51.26 -28.87
#